data_AF-A0A084JCN4-F1
#
_entry.id   AF-A0A084JCN4-F1
#
_cell.length_a   1.000
_cell.length_b   1.000
_cell.length_c   1.000
_cell.angle_alpha   90.00
_cell.angle_beta   90.00
_cell.angle_gamma   90.00
#
_symmetry.space_group_name_H-M   'P 1'
#
loop_
_entity.id
_entity.type
_entity.pdbx_description
1 polymer ?
#
loop_
_entity_poly.entity_id
_entity_poly.type
_entity_poly.pdbx_seq_one_letter_code
_entity_poly.pdbx_strand_id
1 'polypeptide(L)'
;MKREEARERNVQTEKGQYLAGLKKYRDQGIAIIIDGEELPEKDWNKIFEIREDDSFYMADFVPDGETGKLREIRFDRVYYR
;
A
#
# COMPACT_ATOMS: atom_id res chain seq x y z
N MET A 1 25.49 9.16 10.98
CA MET A 1 25.51 7.86 11.70
C MET A 1 24.36 7.71 12.71
N LYS A 2 24.47 7.98 14.04
CA LYS A 2 23.39 7.62 15.00
C LYS A 2 21.97 8.15 14.70
N ARG A 3 21.86 9.34 14.08
CA ARG A 3 20.58 9.95 13.71
C ARG A 3 19.98 9.38 12.42
N GLU A 4 20.80 8.96 11.47
CA GLU A 4 20.33 8.35 10.20
C GLU A 4 19.83 6.93 10.45
N GLU A 5 20.57 6.13 11.22
CA GLU A 5 20.12 4.79 11.62
C GLU A 5 18.80 4.82 12.40
N ALA A 6 18.59 5.83 13.25
CA ALA A 6 17.32 5.99 13.96
C ALA A 6 16.17 6.35 13.01
N ARG A 7 16.43 7.19 11.99
CA ARG A 7 15.44 7.53 10.96
C ARG A 7 15.08 6.32 10.11
N GLU A 8 16.06 5.55 9.65
CA GLU A 8 15.84 4.33 8.86
C GLU A 8 15.03 3.29 9.62
N ARG A 9 15.34 3.07 10.91
CA ARG A 9 14.55 2.18 11.78
C ARG A 9 13.10 2.66 11.92
N ASN A 10 12.88 3.96 12.06
CA ASN A 10 11.53 4.52 12.16
C ASN A 10 10.75 4.33 10.86
N VAL A 11 11.35 4.61 9.70
CA VAL A 11 10.73 4.39 8.39
C VAL A 11 10.37 2.92 8.18
N GLN A 12 11.26 2.00 8.57
CA GLN A 12 10.97 0.56 8.47
C GLN A 12 9.80 0.14 9.38
N THR A 13 9.71 0.76 10.56
CA THR A 13 8.61 0.53 11.51
C THR A 13 7.28 1.05 10.97
N GLU A 14 7.28 2.25 10.39
CA GLU A 14 6.10 2.88 9.76
C GLU A 14 5.59 2.04 8.57
N LYS A 15 6.49 1.58 7.69
CA LYS A 15 6.14 0.66 6.59
C LYS A 15 5.52 -0.63 7.11
N GLY A 16 6.13 -1.23 8.13
CA GLY A 16 5.61 -2.45 8.76
C GLY A 16 4.21 -2.27 9.36
N GLN A 17 3.97 -1.15 10.04
CA GLN A 17 2.65 -0.82 10.60
C GLN A 17 1.60 -0.62 9.50
N TYR A 18 1.96 0.06 8.41
CA TYR A 18 1.07 0.26 7.27
C TYR A 18 0.67 -1.08 6.62
N LEU A 19 1.63 -1.96 6.34
CA LEU A 19 1.37 -3.28 5.78
C LEU A 19 0.53 -4.17 6.72
N ALA A 20 0.77 -4.09 8.03
CA ALA A 20 -0.06 -4.76 9.02
C ALA A 20 -1.51 -4.24 9.01
N GLY A 21 -1.73 -2.96 8.71
CA GLY A 21 -3.05 -2.38 8.48
C GLY A 21 -3.74 -2.97 7.25
N LEU A 22 -3.05 -3.02 6.12
CA LEU A 22 -3.57 -3.66 4.89
C LEU A 22 -3.92 -5.14 5.11
N LYS A 23 -3.10 -5.85 5.89
CA LYS A 23 -3.35 -7.25 6.21
C LYS A 23 -4.65 -7.44 6.98
N LYS A 24 -4.94 -6.57 7.95
CA LYS A 24 -6.21 -6.60 8.68
C LYS A 24 -7.41 -6.42 7.75
N TYR A 25 -7.33 -5.50 6.78
CA TYR A 25 -8.38 -5.33 5.78
C TYR A 25 -8.55 -6.59 4.92
N ARG A 26 -7.44 -7.17 4.45
CA ARG A 26 -7.47 -8.44 3.70
C ARG A 26 -8.10 -9.58 4.50
N ASP A 27 -7.73 -9.74 5.76
CA ASP A 27 -8.28 -10.76 6.66
C ASP A 27 -9.78 -10.55 6.92
N GLN A 28 -10.31 -9.34 6.70
CA GLN A 28 -11.73 -8.99 6.75
C GLN A 28 -12.45 -9.17 5.40
N GLY A 29 -11.76 -9.67 4.37
CA GLY A 29 -12.32 -9.90 3.04
C GLY A 29 -12.23 -8.70 2.09
N ILE A 30 -11.46 -7.66 2.43
CA ILE A 30 -11.20 -6.52 1.54
C ILE A 30 -10.07 -6.87 0.58
N ALA A 31 -10.33 -6.79 -0.72
CA ALA A 31 -9.30 -7.06 -1.71
C ALA A 31 -8.22 -5.97 -1.70
N ILE A 32 -6.94 -6.36 -1.76
CA ILE A 32 -5.81 -5.45 -1.91
C ILE A 32 -5.23 -5.64 -3.30
N ILE A 33 -5.51 -4.70 -4.19
CA ILE A 33 -5.18 -4.78 -5.62
C ILE A 33 -4.04 -3.82 -5.91
N ILE A 34 -3.02 -4.28 -6.63
CA ILE A 34 -1.87 -3.46 -7.02
C ILE A 34 -1.58 -3.69 -8.51
N ASP A 35 -1.59 -2.63 -9.31
CA ASP A 35 -1.55 -2.71 -10.79
C ASP A 35 -2.66 -3.62 -11.38
N GLY A 36 -3.85 -3.62 -10.78
CA GLY A 36 -4.98 -4.42 -11.25
C GLY A 36 -4.96 -5.91 -10.84
N GLU A 37 -3.95 -6.36 -10.09
CA GLU A 37 -3.85 -7.75 -9.62
C GLU A 37 -3.87 -7.87 -8.09
N GLU A 38 -4.46 -8.94 -7.56
CA GLU A 38 -4.36 -9.27 -6.13
C GLU A 38 -3.03 -9.96 -5.85
N LEU A 39 -2.02 -9.16 -5.49
CA LEU A 39 -0.68 -9.66 -5.21
C LEU A 39 -0.57 -10.29 -3.81
N PRO A 40 0.33 -11.28 -3.62
CA PRO A 40 0.55 -11.85 -2.30
C PRO A 40 1.21 -10.82 -1.36
N GLU A 41 0.95 -10.96 -0.05
CA GLU A 41 1.41 -10.03 1.01
C GLU A 41 2.90 -9.67 0.94
N LYS A 42 3.76 -10.64 0.58
CA LYS A 42 5.20 -10.44 0.44
C LYS A 42 5.57 -9.35 -0.59
N ASP A 43 4.72 -9.13 -1.58
CA ASP A 43 4.96 -8.23 -2.70
C ASP A 43 4.35 -6.83 -2.46
N TRP A 44 3.58 -6.65 -1.38
CA TRP A 44 2.97 -5.35 -1.06
C TRP A 44 3.99 -4.25 -0.75
N ASN A 45 5.21 -4.60 -0.34
CA ASN A 45 6.28 -3.62 -0.13
C ASN A 45 6.55 -2.77 -1.39
N LYS A 46 6.20 -3.26 -2.59
CA LYS A 46 6.39 -2.53 -3.84
C LYS A 46 5.66 -1.18 -3.89
N ILE A 47 4.62 -0.99 -3.06
CA ILE A 47 3.88 0.28 -2.98
C ILE A 47 4.74 1.45 -2.44
N PHE A 48 5.84 1.14 -1.75
CA PHE A 48 6.77 2.13 -1.19
C PHE A 48 8.03 2.35 -2.04
N GLU A 49 8.14 1.69 -3.19
CA GLU A 49 9.30 1.83 -4.07
C GLU A 49 9.36 3.24 -4.66
N ILE A 50 10.50 3.90 -4.51
CA ILE A 50 10.83 5.10 -5.26
C ILE A 50 11.28 4.64 -6.64
N ARG A 51 10.65 5.15 -7.70
CA ARG A 51 10.98 4.80 -9.08
C ARG A 51 11.64 5.97 -9.79
N GLU A 52 12.51 5.66 -10.75
CA GLU A 52 13.23 6.63 -11.58
C GLU A 52 12.31 7.35 -12.58
N ASP A 53 11.13 6.79 -12.86
CA ASP A 53 10.15 7.34 -13.79
C ASP A 53 9.20 8.37 -13.13
N ASP A 54 9.57 8.88 -11.95
CA ASP A 54 8.79 9.80 -11.10
C ASP A 54 7.36 9.32 -10.80
N SER A 55 7.10 8.01 -10.93
CA SER A 55 5.82 7.41 -10.57
C SER A 55 5.77 7.01 -9.10
N PHE A 56 4.57 7.06 -8.54
CA PHE A 56 4.29 6.53 -7.21
C PHE A 56 2.93 5.85 -7.19
N TYR A 57 2.69 4.97 -6.21
CA TYR A 57 1.38 4.39 -6.04
C TYR A 57 0.48 5.31 -5.23
N MET A 58 -0.76 5.47 -5.69
CA MET A 58 -1.84 6.06 -4.90
C MET A 58 -2.88 5.01 -4.57
N ALA A 59 -3.33 5.05 -3.32
CA ALA A 59 -4.41 4.19 -2.84
C ALA A 59 -5.76 4.80 -3.21
N ASP A 60 -6.66 3.99 -3.77
CA ASP A 60 -8.08 4.29 -3.91
C ASP A 60 -8.91 3.29 -3.09
N PHE A 61 -10.01 3.78 -2.51
CA PHE A 61 -10.89 3.01 -1.62
C PHE A 61 -12.21 2.79 -2.32
N VAL A 62 -12.40 1.58 -2.84
CA VAL A 62 -13.56 1.26 -3.67
C VAL A 62 -14.66 0.67 -2.79
N PRO A 63 -15.81 1.36 -2.64
CA PRO A 63 -16.94 0.82 -1.91
C PRO A 63 -17.67 -0.21 -2.77
N ASP A 64 -18.31 -1.15 -2.10
CA ASP A 64 -19.33 -1.99 -2.68
C ASP A 64 -20.55 -1.14 -3.08
N GLY A 65 -21.03 -1.31 -4.32
CA GLY A 65 -22.08 -0.46 -4.89
C GLY A 65 -23.46 -0.62 -4.25
N GLU A 66 -23.73 -1.75 -3.59
CA GLU A 66 -25.02 -2.01 -2.93
C GLU A 66 -24.99 -1.59 -1.46
N THR A 67 -23.93 -1.97 -0.75
CA THR A 67 -23.83 -1.78 0.71
C THR A 67 -23.10 -0.50 1.12
N GLY A 68 -22.34 0.12 0.21
CA GLY A 68 -21.49 1.28 0.48
C GLY A 68 -20.27 0.98 1.38
N LYS A 69 -20.09 -0.27 1.80
CA LYS A 69 -18.94 -0.69 2.62
C LYS A 69 -17.70 -0.80 1.77
N LEU A 70 -16.53 -0.58 2.35
CA LEU A 70 -15.27 -0.84 1.66
C LEU A 70 -15.25 -2.29 1.14
N ARG A 71 -14.87 -2.46 -0.12
CA ARG A 71 -14.74 -3.77 -0.76
C ARG A 71 -13.31 -4.03 -1.23
N GLU A 72 -12.62 -2.97 -1.64
CA GLU A 72 -11.30 -3.08 -2.26
C GLU A 72 -10.47 -1.84 -1.99
N ILE A 73 -9.16 -2.04 -1.78
CA ILE A 73 -8.14 -0.99 -1.77
C ILE A 73 -7.26 -1.22 -3.00
N ARG A 74 -7.26 -0.26 -3.92
CA ARG A 74 -6.46 -0.30 -5.16
C ARG A 74 -5.23 0.56 -5.02
N PHE A 75 -4.09 0.07 -5.48
CA PHE A 75 -2.86 0.83 -5.61
C PHE A 75 -2.52 0.93 -7.08
N ASP A 76 -2.77 2.11 -7.65
CA ASP A 76 -2.46 2.42 -9.05
C ASP A 76 -1.26 3.34 -9.13
N ARG A 77 -0.43 3.12 -10.17
CA ARG A 77 0.68 4.01 -10.47
C ARG A 77 0.15 5.32 -11.06
N VAL A 78 0.57 6.42 -10.45
CA VAL A 78 0.30 7.76 -10.95
C VAL A 78 1.61 8.42 -11.38
N TYR A 79 1.49 9.32 -12.34
CA TYR A 79 2.61 10.06 -12.92
C TYR A 79 2.33 11.54 -12.76
N TYR A 80 3.33 12.30 -12.29
CA TYR A 80 3.29 13.75 -12.38
C TYR A 80 3.66 14.16 -13.82
N ARG A 81 2.71 14.75 -14.55
CA ARG A 81 2.92 15.26 -15.93
C ARG A 81 2.86 16.77 -15.96
#